data_AF-A0A7S2C2W4-F1
#
_entry.id   AF-A0A7S2C2W4-F1
#
_cell.length_a   1.000
_cell.length_b   1.000
_cell.length_c   1.000
_cell.angle_alpha   90.00
_cell.angle_beta   90.00
_cell.angle_gamma   90.00
#
_symmetry.space_group_name_H-M   'P 1'
#
loop_
_entity.id
_entity.type
_entity.pdbx_description
1 polymer ?
#
loop_
_entity_poly.entity_id
_entity_poly.type
_entity_poly.pdbx_seq_one_letter_code
_entity_poly.pdbx_strand_id
1 'polypeptide(L)'
;MPMLRRTEGKMVYELRPNADWDKGKAVEWLLDKIQGEYDRKVFPFYIGDDVTDEDAFRMMDDLQGLGIIVSETAAEHSTAASFALRNPYEVVEFLNAFANPLSTGVAGTGEPGAADDSSGSASSLGPSPLPLPAATSNNLGGSSPSTVRPSQGGSREQGAGSREQ
;
A
#
# COMPACT_ATOMS: atom_id res chain seq x y z
N MET A 1 20.77 -17.44 27.66
CA MET A 1 19.36 -17.86 27.55
C MET A 1 18.67 -16.90 26.59
N PRO A 2 18.11 -17.34 25.46
CA PRO A 2 17.37 -16.43 24.58
C PRO A 2 16.16 -15.88 25.34
N MET A 3 16.02 -14.57 25.38
CA MET A 3 14.85 -13.92 25.98
C MET A 3 13.63 -14.21 25.11
N LEU A 4 12.48 -14.49 25.71
CA LEU A 4 11.20 -14.70 25.02
C LEU A 4 10.35 -13.44 25.13
N ARG A 5 9.72 -13.04 24.03
CA ARG A 5 8.71 -11.97 23.98
C ARG A 5 7.32 -12.62 23.90
N ARG A 6 6.40 -12.16 24.75
CA ARG A 6 4.99 -12.53 24.70
C ARG A 6 4.25 -11.56 23.78
N THR A 7 3.52 -12.10 22.82
CA THR A 7 2.59 -11.35 21.97
C THR A 7 1.17 -11.88 22.18
N GLU A 8 0.19 -10.98 22.14
CA GLU A 8 -1.23 -11.31 22.32
C GLU A 8 -1.89 -11.46 20.94
N GLY A 9 -2.51 -12.61 20.69
CA GLY A 9 -3.39 -12.84 19.55
C GLY A 9 -4.83 -13.07 20.01
N LYS A 10 -5.77 -13.20 19.07
CA LYS A 10 -7.19 -13.41 19.39
C LYS A 10 -7.37 -14.72 20.16
N MET A 11 -7.50 -14.62 21.48
CA MET A 11 -7.60 -15.75 22.43
C MET A 11 -6.36 -16.65 22.49
N VAL A 12 -5.17 -16.13 22.16
CA VAL A 12 -3.91 -16.90 22.29
C VAL A 12 -2.77 -16.01 22.79
N TYR A 13 -1.85 -16.61 23.56
CA TYR A 13 -0.57 -16.00 23.88
C TYR A 13 0.52 -16.72 23.11
N GLU A 14 1.29 -15.97 22.32
CA GLU A 14 2.44 -16.51 21.61
C GLU A 14 3.73 -16.10 22.31
N LEU A 15 4.60 -17.08 22.55
CA LEU A 15 5.95 -16.86 23.04
C LEU A 15 6.91 -17.00 21.88
N ARG A 16 7.46 -15.87 21.43
CA ARG A 16 8.44 -15.82 20.33
C ARG A 16 9.82 -15.51 20.90
N PRO A 17 10.93 -15.97 20.28
CA PRO A 17 12.25 -15.43 20.59
C PRO A 17 12.21 -13.90 20.54
N ASN A 18 12.94 -13.22 21.41
CA ASN A 18 13.05 -11.76 21.43
C ASN A 18 13.91 -11.26 20.27
N ALA A 19 13.46 -11.55 19.06
CA ALA A 19 13.97 -11.05 17.81
C ALA A 19 13.05 -9.93 17.34
N ASP A 20 13.65 -8.87 16.83
CA ASP A 20 12.91 -7.77 16.23
C ASP A 20 12.51 -8.15 14.79
N TRP A 21 11.56 -9.09 14.69
CA TRP A 21 11.05 -9.62 13.43
C TRP A 21 9.55 -9.38 13.29
N ASP A 22 9.15 -8.85 12.15
CA ASP A 22 7.77 -8.59 11.73
C ASP A 22 7.56 -9.16 10.31
N LYS A 23 6.32 -9.11 9.81
CA LYS A 23 5.98 -9.66 8.49
C LYS A 23 6.69 -8.88 7.36
N GLY A 24 6.89 -7.57 7.52
CA GLY A 24 7.63 -6.75 6.55
C GLY A 24 9.08 -7.22 6.40
N LYS A 25 9.80 -7.36 7.52
CA LYS A 25 11.17 -7.92 7.55
C LYS A 25 11.25 -9.32 6.95
N ALA A 26 10.20 -10.14 7.15
CA ALA A 26 10.14 -11.45 6.51
C ALA A 26 10.08 -11.36 4.99
N VAL A 27 9.28 -10.43 4.44
CA VAL A 27 9.15 -10.24 3.00
C VAL A 27 10.43 -9.67 2.40
N GLU A 28 11.03 -8.65 3.01
CA GLU A 28 12.31 -8.09 2.57
C GLU A 28 13.39 -9.18 2.51
N TRP A 29 13.52 -9.98 3.58
CA TRP A 29 14.48 -11.07 3.65
C TRP A 29 14.25 -12.13 2.57
N LEU A 30 12.99 -12.52 2.33
CA LEU A 30 12.66 -13.51 1.32
C LEU A 30 12.98 -12.99 -0.09
N LEU A 31 12.65 -11.73 -0.37
CA LEU A 31 12.90 -11.11 -1.66
C LEU A 31 14.40 -10.98 -1.96
N ASP A 32 15.21 -10.59 -0.96
CA ASP A 32 16.68 -10.60 -1.08
C ASP A 32 17.21 -11.99 -1.46
N LYS A 33 16.71 -13.04 -0.81
CA LYS A 33 17.12 -14.43 -1.07
C LYS A 33 16.77 -14.87 -2.49
N ILE A 34 15.54 -14.60 -2.94
CA ILE A 34 15.07 -14.97 -4.28
C ILE A 34 15.86 -14.21 -5.36
N GLN A 35 16.04 -12.91 -5.20
CA GLN A 35 16.78 -12.10 -6.18
C GLN A 35 18.25 -12.53 -6.28
N GLY A 36 18.88 -12.84 -5.13
CA GLY A 36 20.24 -13.36 -5.10
C GLY A 36 20.40 -14.75 -5.71
N GLU A 37 19.40 -15.64 -5.54
CA GLU A 37 19.43 -16.98 -6.11
C GLU A 37 19.27 -16.99 -7.63
N TYR A 38 18.38 -16.16 -8.16
CA TYR A 38 18.03 -16.16 -9.58
C TYR A 38 18.71 -15.05 -10.40
N ASP A 39 19.53 -14.20 -9.77
CA ASP A 39 20.19 -13.02 -10.37
C ASP A 39 19.25 -12.18 -11.24
N ARG A 40 18.02 -11.97 -10.74
CA ARG A 40 16.96 -11.24 -11.44
C ARG A 40 16.22 -10.33 -10.48
N LYS A 41 15.87 -9.14 -10.96
CA LYS A 41 14.95 -8.26 -10.24
C LYS A 41 13.56 -8.89 -10.24
N VAL A 42 12.96 -9.00 -9.05
CA VAL A 42 11.60 -9.50 -8.87
C VAL A 42 10.72 -8.36 -8.40
N PHE A 43 9.50 -8.28 -8.92
CA PHE A 43 8.51 -7.32 -8.48
C PHE A 43 7.63 -7.97 -7.40
N PRO A 44 7.70 -7.53 -6.13
CA PRO A 44 6.92 -8.13 -5.06
C PRO A 44 5.49 -7.58 -5.02
N PHE A 45 4.53 -8.46 -4.78
CA PHE A 45 3.22 -8.08 -4.28
C PHE A 45 2.85 -8.96 -3.09
N TYR A 46 2.18 -8.36 -2.10
CA TYR A 46 1.78 -9.00 -0.85
C TYR A 46 0.26 -8.95 -0.71
N ILE A 47 -0.36 -10.06 -0.36
CA ILE A 47 -1.81 -10.19 -0.14
C ILE A 47 -2.05 -10.62 1.31
N GLY A 48 -2.81 -9.86 2.09
CA GLY A 48 -3.12 -10.16 3.50
C GLY A 48 -4.55 -9.76 3.88
N ASP A 49 -5.15 -10.42 4.87
CA ASP A 49 -6.58 -10.29 5.22
C ASP A 49 -6.87 -9.49 6.50
N ASP A 50 -5.86 -9.27 7.34
CA ASP A 50 -6.07 -8.68 8.67
C ASP A 50 -5.11 -7.52 8.97
N VAL A 51 -5.44 -6.72 9.98
CA VAL A 51 -4.64 -5.58 10.47
C VAL A 51 -3.22 -5.97 10.91
N THR A 52 -2.96 -7.27 11.08
CA THR A 52 -1.63 -7.80 11.39
C THR A 52 -0.66 -7.75 10.19
N ASP A 53 -1.17 -7.51 8.99
CA ASP A 53 -0.37 -7.42 7.75
C ASP A 53 0.13 -6.01 7.42
N GLU A 54 -0.21 -5.01 8.24
CA GLU A 54 0.18 -3.62 8.01
C GLU A 54 1.70 -3.41 7.92
N ASP A 55 2.48 -4.17 8.68
CA ASP A 55 3.95 -4.11 8.60
C ASP A 55 4.46 -4.60 7.24
N ALA A 56 3.77 -5.59 6.64
CA ALA A 56 4.09 -6.05 5.29
C ALA A 56 3.66 -5.05 4.22
N PHE A 57 2.49 -4.42 4.37
CA PHE A 57 2.03 -3.39 3.44
C PHE A 57 2.96 -2.17 3.42
N ARG A 58 3.40 -1.67 4.58
CA ARG A 58 4.38 -0.57 4.64
C ARG A 58 5.70 -0.95 3.97
N MET A 59 6.15 -2.19 4.17
CA MET A 59 7.35 -2.69 3.51
C MET A 59 7.18 -2.77 1.98
N MET A 60 5.97 -2.98 1.46
CA MET A 60 5.75 -2.97 -0.01
C MET A 60 6.04 -1.60 -0.61
N ASP A 61 5.73 -0.49 0.08
CA ASP A 61 6.08 0.84 -0.39
C ASP A 61 7.60 1.01 -0.51
N ASP A 62 8.35 0.59 0.52
CA ASP A 62 9.82 0.64 0.55
C ASP A 62 10.45 -0.22 -0.54
N LEU A 63 9.86 -1.40 -0.81
CA LEU A 63 10.32 -2.34 -1.83
C LEU A 63 9.84 -2.01 -3.25
N GLN A 64 9.12 -0.89 -3.43
CA GLN A 64 8.48 -0.52 -4.70
C GLN A 64 7.57 -1.62 -5.25
N GLY A 65 6.91 -2.36 -4.34
CA GLY A 65 5.96 -3.43 -4.61
C GLY A 65 4.51 -3.00 -4.45
N LEU A 66 3.60 -3.99 -4.36
CA LEU A 66 2.17 -3.76 -4.16
C LEU A 66 1.64 -4.46 -2.91
N GLY A 67 1.03 -3.72 -1.99
CA GLY A 67 0.21 -4.28 -0.91
C GLY A 67 -1.25 -4.40 -1.33
N ILE A 68 -1.86 -5.57 -1.09
CA ILE A 68 -3.27 -5.85 -1.37
C ILE A 68 -3.94 -6.38 -0.10
N ILE A 69 -4.94 -5.67 0.42
CA ILE A 69 -5.74 -6.13 1.56
C ILE A 69 -6.93 -6.96 1.08
N VAL A 70 -7.30 -8.01 1.80
CA VAL A 70 -8.50 -8.82 1.54
C VAL A 70 -9.53 -8.50 2.61
N SER A 71 -10.48 -7.61 2.30
CA SER A 71 -11.52 -7.18 3.26
C SER A 71 -12.73 -6.58 2.55
N GLU A 72 -13.93 -6.92 3.00
CA GLU A 72 -15.18 -6.32 2.54
C GLU A 72 -15.32 -4.86 2.99
N THR A 73 -14.68 -4.51 4.12
CA THR A 73 -14.74 -3.19 4.76
C THR A 73 -13.41 -2.46 4.68
N ALA A 74 -12.56 -2.76 3.68
CA ALA A 74 -11.25 -2.14 3.53
C ALA A 74 -11.29 -0.60 3.57
N ALA A 75 -12.36 0.01 3.03
CA ALA A 75 -12.56 1.46 3.04
C ALA A 75 -12.87 2.06 4.44
N GLU A 76 -13.24 1.22 5.41
CA GLU A 76 -13.62 1.63 6.76
C GLU A 76 -12.42 1.59 7.73
N HIS A 77 -11.29 1.04 7.31
CA HIS A 77 -10.09 0.88 8.12
C HIS A 77 -8.89 1.59 7.49
N SER A 78 -8.07 2.24 8.32
CA SER A 78 -6.80 2.81 7.84
C SER A 78 -5.82 1.68 7.57
N THR A 79 -5.43 1.50 6.31
CA THR A 79 -4.46 0.49 5.86
C THR A 79 -3.39 1.11 4.96
N ALA A 80 -2.17 0.58 5.01
CA ALA A 80 -1.09 0.91 4.09
C ALA A 80 -1.18 0.15 2.75
N ALA A 81 -2.14 -0.78 2.59
CA ALA A 81 -2.33 -1.48 1.32
C ALA A 81 -2.75 -0.51 0.20
N SER A 82 -2.16 -0.68 -0.99
CA SER A 82 -2.47 0.15 -2.16
C SER A 82 -3.75 -0.28 -2.87
N PHE A 83 -4.14 -1.55 -2.72
CA PHE A 83 -5.32 -2.15 -3.34
C PHE A 83 -6.10 -3.00 -2.35
N ALA A 84 -7.38 -3.27 -2.68
CA ALA A 84 -8.23 -4.14 -1.89
C ALA A 84 -8.95 -5.16 -2.78
N LEU A 85 -9.05 -6.38 -2.27
CA LEU A 85 -9.93 -7.45 -2.75
C LEU A 85 -11.01 -7.67 -1.68
N ARG A 86 -12.24 -7.97 -2.07
CA ARG A 86 -13.34 -8.02 -1.11
C ARG A 86 -13.31 -9.26 -0.24
N ASN A 87 -12.88 -10.39 -0.79
CA ASN A 87 -12.93 -11.68 -0.12
C ASN A 87 -11.95 -12.69 -0.76
N PRO A 88 -11.74 -13.87 -0.15
CA PRO A 88 -10.82 -14.88 -0.70
C PRO A 88 -11.17 -15.40 -2.09
N TYR A 89 -12.43 -15.29 -2.55
CA TYR A 89 -12.78 -15.69 -3.92
C TYR A 89 -12.16 -14.76 -4.96
N GLU A 90 -12.14 -13.44 -4.69
CA GLU A 90 -11.47 -12.48 -5.56
C GLU A 90 -9.95 -12.68 -5.59
N VAL A 91 -9.35 -13.22 -4.51
CA VAL A 91 -7.93 -13.62 -4.52
C VAL A 91 -7.69 -14.74 -5.53
N VAL A 92 -8.60 -15.72 -5.61
CA VAL A 92 -8.50 -16.82 -6.58
C VAL A 92 -8.63 -16.29 -8.01
N GLU A 93 -9.61 -15.40 -8.26
CA GLU A 93 -9.78 -14.77 -9.57
C GLU A 93 -8.55 -13.96 -9.98
N PHE A 94 -8.01 -13.16 -9.05
CA PHE A 94 -6.78 -12.40 -9.23
C PHE A 94 -5.61 -13.31 -9.61
N LEU A 95 -5.33 -14.35 -8.81
CA LEU A 95 -4.20 -15.25 -9.07
C LEU A 95 -4.36 -16.03 -10.38
N ASN A 96 -5.58 -16.42 -10.75
CA ASN A 96 -5.86 -17.07 -12.04
C ASN A 96 -5.60 -16.13 -13.22
N ALA A 97 -6.01 -14.85 -13.12
CA ALA A 97 -5.73 -13.86 -14.15
C ALA A 97 -4.22 -13.59 -14.32
N PHE A 98 -3.45 -13.65 -13.23
CA PHE A 98 -1.98 -13.53 -13.27
C PHE A 98 -1.28 -14.76 -13.85
N ALA A 99 -1.75 -15.97 -13.51
CA ALA A 99 -1.17 -17.22 -13.99
C ALA A 99 -1.47 -17.49 -15.47
N ASN A 100 -2.65 -17.06 -15.92
CA ASN A 100 -3.10 -17.17 -17.30
C ASN A 100 -3.31 -15.78 -17.88
N PRO A 101 -2.22 -15.03 -18.18
CA PRO A 101 -2.36 -13.75 -18.86
C PRO A 101 -3.10 -14.03 -20.16
N LEU A 102 -4.31 -13.47 -20.28
CA LEU A 102 -5.14 -13.64 -21.47
C LEU A 102 -4.26 -13.34 -22.67
N SER A 103 -4.20 -14.24 -23.64
CA SER A 103 -3.63 -13.97 -24.96
C SER A 103 -4.47 -12.86 -25.59
N THR A 104 -4.23 -11.62 -25.19
CA THR A 104 -4.81 -10.44 -25.80
C THR A 104 -4.17 -10.35 -27.18
N GLY A 105 -4.80 -11.02 -28.14
CA GLY A 105 -4.51 -10.81 -29.55
C GLY A 105 -4.75 -9.33 -29.81
N VAL A 106 -3.68 -8.56 -29.91
CA VAL A 106 -3.73 -7.30 -30.63
C VAL A 106 -3.96 -7.71 -32.08
N ALA A 107 -5.22 -7.68 -32.50
CA ALA A 107 -5.58 -7.87 -33.89
C ALA A 107 -4.85 -6.78 -34.66
N GLY A 108 -3.83 -7.20 -35.42
CA GLY A 108 -3.05 -6.32 -36.26
C GLY A 108 -3.98 -5.51 -37.15
N THR A 109 -3.76 -4.20 -37.17
CA THR A 109 -4.16 -3.31 -38.25
C THR A 109 -3.64 -3.85 -39.58
N GLY A 110 -4.51 -4.53 -40.33
CA GLY A 110 -4.33 -4.89 -41.72
C GLY A 110 -5.59 -4.46 -42.47
N GLU A 111 -5.42 -3.64 -43.51
CA GLU A 111 -6.48 -3.02 -44.30
C GLU A 111 -7.43 -4.03 -44.98
N PRO A 112 -8.70 -3.67 -45.26
CA PRO A 112 -9.66 -4.56 -45.89
C PRO A 112 -9.49 -4.58 -47.42
N GLY A 113 -9.16 -5.75 -47.97
CA GLY A 113 -9.28 -6.09 -49.38
C GLY A 113 -10.13 -7.36 -49.58
N ALA A 114 -11.32 -7.18 -50.14
CA ALA A 114 -12.17 -8.15 -50.85
C ALA A 114 -12.77 -9.37 -50.10
N ALA A 115 -14.06 -9.21 -49.74
CA ALA A 115 -15.20 -10.13 -49.87
C ALA A 115 -15.02 -11.66 -49.72
N ASP A 116 -15.70 -12.22 -48.70
CA ASP A 116 -16.42 -13.50 -48.77
C ASP A 116 -17.49 -13.56 -47.66
N ASP A 117 -18.57 -14.27 -47.94
CA ASP A 117 -19.93 -14.30 -47.44
C ASP A 117 -20.11 -15.33 -46.32
N SER A 118 -20.80 -14.98 -45.22
CA SER A 118 -21.70 -15.85 -44.44
C SER A 118 -22.10 -15.23 -43.10
N SER A 119 -23.41 -15.15 -42.88
CA SER A 119 -24.07 -14.54 -41.73
C SER A 119 -24.24 -15.53 -40.57
N GLY A 120 -23.67 -15.18 -39.42
CA GLY A 120 -23.91 -15.83 -38.13
C GLY A 120 -24.08 -14.77 -37.05
N SER A 121 -25.32 -14.50 -36.64
CA SER A 121 -25.65 -13.54 -35.59
C SER A 121 -25.18 -14.05 -34.22
N ALA A 122 -24.24 -13.34 -33.61
CA ALA A 122 -23.94 -13.45 -32.18
C ALA A 122 -23.94 -12.04 -31.58
N SER A 123 -24.97 -11.76 -30.78
CA SER A 123 -25.11 -10.53 -30.00
C SER A 123 -24.01 -10.45 -28.95
N SER A 124 -23.06 -9.53 -29.11
CA SER A 124 -22.03 -9.24 -28.11
C SER A 124 -22.44 -8.03 -27.25
N LEU A 125 -22.94 -8.28 -26.04
CA LEU A 125 -22.97 -7.28 -24.98
C LEU A 125 -21.64 -7.38 -24.23
N GLY A 126 -20.67 -6.54 -24.60
CA GLY A 126 -19.42 -6.40 -23.86
C GLY A 126 -19.66 -5.72 -22.51
N PRO A 127 -18.88 -6.03 -21.47
CA PRO A 127 -18.99 -5.34 -20.19
C PRO A 127 -18.57 -3.88 -20.35
N SER A 128 -19.39 -2.97 -19.82
CA SER A 128 -19.04 -1.55 -19.74
C SER A 128 -17.92 -1.36 -18.72
N PRO A 129 -16.90 -0.51 -19.00
CA PRO A 129 -15.83 -0.23 -18.05
C PRO A 129 -16.37 0.48 -16.81
N LEU A 130 -15.94 0.03 -15.63
CA LEU A 130 -16.22 0.70 -14.36
C LEU A 130 -15.54 2.09 -14.34
N PRO A 131 -16.21 3.14 -13.86
CA PRO A 131 -15.64 4.48 -13.81
C PRO A 131 -14.51 4.56 -12.77
N LEU A 132 -13.38 5.14 -13.16
CA LEU A 132 -12.30 5.52 -12.25
C LEU A 132 -12.79 6.63 -11.30
N PRO A 133 -12.50 6.58 -10.00
CA PRO A 133 -12.80 7.69 -9.11
C PRO A 133 -11.97 8.92 -9.49
N ALA A 134 -12.63 10.07 -9.62
CA ALA A 134 -12.00 11.35 -9.89
C ALA A 134 -11.07 11.72 -8.73
N ALA A 135 -9.81 12.03 -9.05
CA ALA A 135 -8.86 12.62 -8.11
C ALA A 135 -9.44 13.93 -7.58
N THR A 136 -9.88 13.94 -6.31
CA THR A 136 -10.20 15.19 -5.61
C THR A 136 -8.87 15.90 -5.33
N SER A 137 -8.61 16.94 -6.10
CA SER A 137 -7.53 17.89 -5.86
C SER A 137 -7.86 18.68 -4.59
N ASN A 138 -7.26 18.30 -3.46
CA ASN A 138 -7.28 19.14 -2.27
C ASN A 138 -6.29 20.30 -2.50
N ASN A 139 -6.86 21.44 -2.87
CA ASN A 139 -6.19 22.73 -2.90
C ASN A 139 -5.85 23.12 -1.45
N LEU A 140 -4.60 22.88 -1.04
CA LEU A 140 -4.03 23.43 0.19
C LEU A 140 -3.88 24.94 0.01
N GLY A 141 -4.96 25.65 0.33
CA GLY A 141 -4.96 27.10 0.46
C GLY A 141 -4.01 27.51 1.59
N GLY A 142 -2.87 28.07 1.20
CA GLY A 142 -2.00 28.80 2.10
C GLY A 142 -2.73 29.99 2.73
N SER A 143 -2.52 30.18 4.02
CA SER A 143 -2.75 31.46 4.68
C SER A 143 -1.58 31.72 5.62
N SER A 144 -0.94 32.85 5.35
CA SER A 144 0.30 33.37 5.91
C SER A 144 0.30 33.52 7.43
N PRO A 145 1.47 33.53 8.09
CA PRO A 145 1.59 33.83 9.51
C PRO A 145 1.37 35.33 9.77
N SER A 146 0.44 35.66 10.67
CA SER A 146 0.27 37.01 11.20
C SER A 146 1.42 37.37 12.13
N THR A 147 2.09 38.48 11.79
CA THR A 147 3.14 39.14 12.57
C THR A 147 2.58 39.69 13.89
N VAL A 148 3.07 39.18 15.02
CA VAL A 148 2.81 39.76 16.35
C VAL A 148 3.84 40.87 16.61
N ARG A 149 3.33 42.09 16.85
CA ARG A 149 4.12 43.29 17.18
C ARG A 149 4.59 43.23 18.65
N PRO A 150 5.78 43.75 18.99
CA PRO A 150 6.19 43.86 20.39
C PRO A 150 5.55 45.10 21.04
N SER A 151 4.96 44.91 22.23
CA SER A 151 4.53 45.99 23.11
C SER A 151 5.74 46.57 23.85
N GLN A 152 5.97 47.87 23.65
CA GLN A 152 6.82 48.65 24.54
C GLN A 152 6.10 48.92 25.86
N GLY A 153 6.82 48.76 26.96
CA GLY A 153 6.37 49.13 28.30
C GLY A 153 7.55 49.05 29.25
N GLY A 154 8.36 50.11 29.29
CA GLY A 154 9.40 50.26 30.29
C GLY A 154 8.83 50.67 31.65
N SER A 155 9.49 50.24 32.72
CA SER A 155 9.69 51.05 33.93
C SER A 155 10.81 50.45 34.78
N ARG A 156 11.62 51.37 35.29
CA ARG A 156 12.83 51.23 36.11
C ARG A 156 12.57 50.54 37.44
N GLU A 157 13.60 49.90 38.00
CA GLU A 157 14.24 50.21 39.31
C GLU A 157 15.36 49.18 39.55
N GLN A 158 16.64 49.60 39.52
CA GLN A 158 17.48 49.98 40.67
C GLN A 158 17.73 48.86 41.71
N GLY A 159 19.01 48.53 41.94
CA GLY A 159 19.47 48.06 43.25
C GLY A 159 20.55 46.98 43.24
N ALA A 160 21.77 47.39 43.60
CA ALA A 160 22.83 46.70 44.37
C ALA A 160 22.88 45.15 44.34
N GLY A 161 23.99 44.50 43.99
CA GLY A 161 25.32 44.68 44.57
C GLY A 161 25.49 43.79 45.82
N SER A 162 26.11 42.61 45.68
CA SER A 162 27.14 42.08 46.60
C SER A 162 27.55 40.64 46.26
N ARG A 163 28.87 40.44 46.33
CA ARG A 163 29.62 39.21 46.70
C ARG A 163 28.80 38.28 47.64
N GLU A 164 28.96 36.97 47.61
CA GLU A 164 30.11 36.23 48.16
C GLU A 164 29.99 34.73 47.84
N GLN A 165 31.15 34.11 47.60
CA GLN A 165 31.58 32.74 47.93
C GLN A 165 30.72 31.54 47.51
#